data_AF-A0A923CUG7-F1
#
_entry.id   AF-A0A923CUG7-F1
#
_cell.length_a   1.000
_cell.length_b   1.000
_cell.length_c   1.000
_cell.angle_alpha   90.00
_cell.angle_beta   90.00
_cell.angle_gamma   90.00
#
_symmetry.space_group_name_H-M   'P 1'
#
loop_
_entity.id
_entity.type
_entity.pdbx_description
1 polymer ?
#
loop_
_entity_poly.entity_id
_entity_poly.type
_entity_poly.pdbx_seq_one_letter_code
_entity_poly.pdbx_strand_id
1 'polypeptide(L)'
;MEKAFLKVILSAVLFLFSIVFGFSNIVNAHCQIPCGIYDDHANIQTMLQDSATIMKAIQSIADLSGKADAQSQNQIIRWVMNKEKHAQNIIFIISDYFLTQRVKTSQKDYVERLKKHHSVMIAA
;
A
#
# COMPACT_ATOMS: atom_id res chain seq x y z
N MET A 1 11.99 53.71 13.81
CA MET A 1 11.28 52.95 12.76
C MET A 1 12.16 51.89 12.11
N GLU A 2 13.42 52.18 11.78
CA GLU A 2 14.37 51.24 11.16
C GLU A 2 14.58 49.91 11.91
N LYS A 3 14.78 49.95 13.24
CA LYS A 3 15.00 48.73 14.05
C LYS A 3 13.76 47.83 14.15
N ALA A 4 12.56 48.41 14.03
CA ALA A 4 11.32 47.65 14.06
C ALA A 4 11.09 46.95 12.70
N PHE A 5 11.38 47.65 11.60
CA PHE A 5 11.33 47.11 10.26
C PHE A 5 12.32 45.94 10.06
N LEU A 6 13.55 46.09 10.56
CA LEU A 6 14.56 45.02 10.50
C LEU A 6 14.16 43.77 11.29
N LYS A 7 13.50 43.91 12.44
CA LYS A 7 12.98 42.78 13.23
C LYS A 7 11.86 42.02 12.52
N VAL A 8 10.97 42.73 11.83
CA VAL A 8 9.89 42.11 11.04
C VAL A 8 10.46 41.31 9.87
N ILE A 9 11.44 41.85 9.16
CA ILE A 9 12.12 41.12 8.07
C ILE A 9 12.83 39.89 8.63
N LEU A 10 13.58 40.01 9.73
CA LEU A 10 14.29 38.88 10.32
C LEU A 10 13.32 37.78 10.78
N SER A 11 12.19 38.16 11.38
CA SER A 11 11.15 37.22 11.80
C SER A 11 10.48 36.54 10.60
N ALA A 12 10.23 37.28 9.51
CA ALA A 12 9.66 36.72 8.28
C ALA A 12 10.64 35.74 7.60
N VAL A 13 11.93 36.06 7.56
CA VAL A 13 12.98 35.19 7.01
C VAL A 13 13.12 33.90 7.85
N LEU A 14 13.13 34.01 9.18
CA LEU A 14 13.15 32.85 10.07
C LEU A 14 11.91 31.97 9.91
N PHE A 15 10.73 32.58 9.74
CA PHE A 15 9.49 31.85 9.49
C PHE A 15 9.52 31.13 8.12
N LEU A 16 10.00 31.81 7.07
CA LEU A 16 10.17 31.20 5.75
C LEU A 16 11.16 30.03 5.78
N PHE A 17 12.26 30.19 6.51
CA PHE A 17 13.26 29.14 6.69
C PHE A 17 12.68 27.91 7.41
N SER A 18 11.91 28.10 8.49
CA SER A 18 11.22 26.99 9.17
C SER A 18 10.21 26.28 8.29
N ILE A 19 9.54 26.98 7.36
CA ILE A 19 8.63 26.32 6.40
C ILE A 19 9.42 25.46 5.41
N VAL A 20 10.52 25.97 4.87
CA VAL A 20 11.34 25.23 3.88
C VAL A 20 11.97 23.97 4.49
N PHE A 21 12.42 24.04 5.75
CA PHE A 21 13.08 22.91 6.43
C PHE A 21 12.12 22.05 7.28
N GLY A 22 10.87 22.47 7.48
CA GLY A 22 9.87 21.77 8.29
C GLY A 22 9.15 20.63 7.57
N PHE A 23 9.21 20.56 6.24
CA PHE A 23 8.66 19.45 5.48
C PHE A 23 9.63 18.26 5.51
N SER A 24 9.42 17.37 6.48
CA SER A 24 10.03 16.04 6.44
C SER A 24 9.53 15.33 5.18
N ASN A 25 10.44 14.98 4.27
CA ASN A 25 10.11 14.08 3.18
C ASN A 25 9.67 12.75 3.79
N ILE A 26 8.40 12.37 3.60
CA ILE A 26 7.92 11.02 3.93
C ILE A 26 8.54 10.09 2.89
N VAL A 27 9.76 9.65 3.16
CA VAL A 27 10.43 8.67 2.32
C VAL A 27 9.81 7.32 2.64
N ASN A 28 9.08 6.77 1.69
CA ASN A 28 8.53 5.43 1.78
C ASN A 28 9.65 4.42 1.49
N ALA A 29 10.60 4.29 2.43
CA ALA A 29 11.73 3.38 2.29
C ALA A 29 11.26 1.94 2.51
N HIS A 30 11.03 1.21 1.42
CA HIS A 30 10.84 -0.23 1.43
C HIS A 30 12.20 -0.88 1.17
N CYS A 31 12.94 -1.18 2.23
CA CYS A 31 14.19 -1.91 2.14
C CYS A 31 13.91 -3.36 1.71
N GLN A 32 13.83 -3.61 0.40
CA GLN A 32 13.76 -4.93 -0.23
C GLN A 32 15.11 -5.70 -0.12
N ILE A 33 15.78 -5.54 1.01
CA ILE A 33 17.04 -6.22 1.30
C ILE A 33 16.70 -7.68 1.61
N PRO A 34 17.31 -8.66 0.94
CA PRO A 34 17.11 -10.08 1.26
C PRO A 34 17.84 -10.41 2.58
N CYS A 35 17.28 -9.94 3.70
CA CYS A 35 17.90 -10.01 5.03
C CYS A 35 17.80 -11.40 5.68
N GLY A 36 17.05 -12.33 5.07
CA GLY A 36 16.90 -13.69 5.60
C GLY A 36 15.88 -13.82 6.74
N ILE A 37 15.24 -12.72 7.14
CA ILE A 37 14.20 -12.71 8.19
C ILE A 37 12.85 -12.91 7.49
N TYR A 38 12.30 -14.11 7.66
CA TYR A 38 11.12 -14.56 6.95
C TYR A 38 10.04 -15.00 7.93
N ASP A 39 8.83 -14.48 7.75
CA ASP A 39 7.62 -15.01 8.39
C ASP A 39 6.59 -15.32 7.30
N ASP A 40 6.77 -16.48 6.66
CA ASP A 40 5.88 -16.93 5.59
C ASP A 40 4.43 -17.08 6.10
N HIS A 41 4.26 -17.48 7.36
CA HIS A 41 2.95 -17.67 7.96
C HIS A 41 2.22 -16.32 8.09
N ALA A 42 2.85 -15.30 8.67
CA ALA A 42 2.24 -13.98 8.81
C ALA A 42 1.89 -13.36 7.45
N ASN A 43 2.75 -13.53 6.44
CA ASN A 43 2.47 -13.08 5.07
C ASN A 43 1.25 -13.79 4.48
N ILE A 44 1.15 -15.12 4.63
CA ILE A 44 -0.02 -15.88 4.17
C ILE A 44 -1.29 -15.44 4.91
N GLN A 45 -1.24 -15.26 6.23
CA GLN A 45 -2.40 -14.78 7.00
C GLN A 45 -2.85 -13.39 6.53
N THR A 46 -1.90 -12.51 6.22
CA THR A 46 -2.20 -11.17 5.69
C THR A 46 -2.90 -11.27 4.33
N MET A 47 -2.38 -12.08 3.39
CA MET A 47 -3.01 -12.29 2.08
C MET A 47 -4.41 -12.91 2.20
N LEU A 48 -4.62 -13.83 3.14
CA LEU A 48 -5.94 -14.41 3.40
C LEU A 48 -6.92 -13.36 3.93
N GLN A 49 -6.48 -12.48 4.83
CA GLN A 49 -7.27 -11.37 5.33
C GLN A 49 -7.58 -10.33 4.24
N ASP A 50 -6.62 -10.04 3.36
CA ASP A 50 -6.83 -9.19 2.19
C ASP A 50 -7.87 -9.79 1.24
N SER A 51 -7.79 -11.10 0.96
CA SER A 51 -8.77 -11.83 0.16
C SER A 51 -10.17 -11.79 0.78
N ALA A 52 -10.28 -12.01 2.09
CA ALA A 52 -11.56 -11.88 2.80
C ALA A 52 -12.14 -10.45 2.71
N THR A 53 -11.27 -9.44 2.74
CA THR A 53 -11.67 -8.04 2.61
C THR A 53 -12.15 -7.71 1.20
N ILE A 54 -11.48 -8.24 0.16
CA ILE A 54 -11.93 -8.16 -1.24
C ILE A 54 -13.31 -8.77 -1.40
N MET A 55 -13.53 -9.99 -0.89
CA MET A 55 -14.85 -10.64 -0.96
C MET A 55 -15.94 -9.80 -0.28
N LYS A 56 -15.65 -9.25 0.90
CA LYS A 56 -16.58 -8.35 1.61
C LYS A 56 -16.86 -7.08 0.80
N ALA A 57 -15.84 -6.49 0.17
CA ALA A 57 -16.00 -5.30 -0.66
C ALA A 57 -16.89 -5.59 -1.87
N ILE A 58 -16.68 -6.72 -2.56
CA ILE A 58 -17.51 -7.16 -3.70
C ILE A 58 -18.97 -7.31 -3.28
N GLN A 59 -19.24 -8.02 -2.17
CA GLN A 59 -20.61 -8.17 -1.67
C GLN A 59 -21.24 -6.82 -1.32
N SER A 60 -20.49 -5.94 -0.64
CA SER A 60 -20.97 -4.62 -0.25
C SER A 60 -21.29 -3.74 -1.46
N ILE A 61 -20.49 -3.83 -2.53
CA ILE A 61 -20.77 -3.16 -3.81
C ILE A 61 -22.06 -3.68 -4.42
N ALA A 62 -22.27 -5.00 -4.42
CA ALA A 62 -23.50 -5.61 -4.93
C ALA A 62 -24.74 -5.17 -4.13
N ASP A 63 -24.67 -5.17 -2.80
CA ASP A 63 -25.79 -4.78 -1.91
C ASP A 63 -26.17 -3.30 -2.02
N LEU A 64 -25.22 -2.45 -2.41
CA LEU A 64 -25.43 -1.02 -2.63
C LEU A 64 -25.81 -0.70 -4.08
N SER A 65 -25.50 -1.59 -5.03
CA SER A 65 -25.79 -1.41 -6.45
C SER A 65 -27.30 -1.38 -6.67
N GLY A 66 -27.82 -0.22 -7.09
CA GLY A 66 -29.25 0.03 -7.27
C GLY A 66 -29.82 1.09 -6.31
N LYS A 67 -29.05 1.51 -5.30
CA LYS A 67 -29.42 2.65 -4.44
C LYS A 67 -28.93 3.95 -5.06
N ALA A 68 -29.84 4.91 -5.26
CA ALA A 68 -29.53 6.19 -5.91
C ALA A 68 -29.11 7.30 -4.94
N ASP A 69 -29.14 7.06 -3.63
CA ASP A 69 -28.77 8.08 -2.65
C ASP A 69 -27.27 8.35 -2.63
N ALA A 70 -26.89 9.59 -2.36
CA ALA A 70 -25.50 10.04 -2.40
C ALA A 70 -24.60 9.27 -1.42
N GLN A 71 -25.14 8.81 -0.28
CA GLN A 71 -24.35 8.05 0.68
C GLN A 71 -23.98 6.68 0.11
N SER A 72 -24.92 5.93 -0.46
CA SER A 72 -24.66 4.64 -1.10
C SER A 72 -23.65 4.76 -2.22
N GLN A 73 -23.76 5.77 -3.08
CA GLN A 73 -22.82 6.02 -4.17
C GLN A 73 -21.40 6.28 -3.65
N ASN A 74 -21.27 7.11 -2.62
CA ASN A 74 -19.97 7.37 -1.98
C ASN A 74 -19.37 6.10 -1.34
N GLN A 75 -20.19 5.22 -0.77
CA GLN A 75 -19.72 3.97 -0.17
C GLN A 75 -19.27 2.96 -1.23
N ILE A 76 -19.96 2.86 -2.37
CA ILE A 76 -19.52 2.03 -3.50
C ILE A 76 -18.11 2.42 -3.93
N ILE A 77 -17.85 3.73 -4.12
CA ILE A 77 -16.53 4.22 -4.51
C ILE A 77 -15.47 3.81 -3.48
N ARG A 78 -15.75 3.97 -2.18
CA ARG A 78 -14.81 3.55 -1.12
C ARG A 78 -14.54 2.05 -1.14
N TRP A 79 -15.56 1.22 -1.35
CA TRP A 79 -15.39 -0.23 -1.45
C TRP A 79 -14.59 -0.63 -2.68
N VAL A 80 -14.80 0.02 -3.83
CA VAL A 80 -13.97 -0.19 -5.03
C VAL A 80 -12.52 0.15 -4.74
N MET A 81 -12.25 1.34 -4.19
CA MET A 81 -10.88 1.75 -3.84
C MET A 81 -10.23 0.80 -2.83
N ASN A 82 -10.98 0.33 -1.83
CA ASN A 82 -10.44 -0.61 -0.85
C ASN A 82 -10.17 -1.99 -1.48
N LYS A 83 -11.06 -2.47 -2.36
CA LYS A 83 -10.88 -3.72 -3.11
C LYS A 83 -9.57 -3.70 -3.90
N GLU A 84 -9.34 -2.66 -4.71
CA GLU A 84 -8.13 -2.52 -5.51
C GLU A 84 -6.86 -2.44 -4.64
N LYS A 85 -6.95 -1.72 -3.51
CA LYS A 85 -5.83 -1.64 -2.56
C LYS A 85 -5.45 -3.01 -1.99
N HIS A 86 -6.43 -3.81 -1.56
CA HIS A 86 -6.16 -5.14 -1.00
C HIS A 86 -5.70 -6.14 -2.07
N ALA A 87 -6.20 -6.06 -3.31
CA ALA A 87 -5.70 -6.86 -4.43
C ALA A 87 -4.22 -6.54 -4.71
N GLN A 88 -3.88 -5.24 -4.71
CA GLN A 88 -2.51 -4.78 -4.88
C GLN A 88 -1.57 -5.25 -3.77
N ASN A 89 -2.04 -5.34 -2.52
CA ASN A 89 -1.25 -5.87 -1.41
C ASN A 89 -0.89 -7.35 -1.60
N ILE A 90 -1.85 -8.18 -2.05
CA ILE A 90 -1.58 -9.59 -2.37
C ILE A 90 -0.52 -9.70 -3.46
N ILE A 91 -0.68 -8.91 -4.53
CA ILE A 91 0.29 -8.85 -5.64
C ILE A 91 1.68 -8.49 -5.14
N PHE A 92 1.79 -7.49 -4.26
CA PHE A 92 3.06 -7.07 -3.68
C PHE A 92 3.70 -8.11 -2.77
N ILE A 93 2.94 -8.78 -1.91
CA ILE A 93 3.49 -9.85 -1.07
C ILE A 93 4.01 -10.99 -1.95
N ILE A 94 3.30 -11.35 -3.01
CA ILE A 94 3.78 -12.37 -3.93
C ILE A 94 5.02 -11.90 -4.69
N SER A 95 5.04 -10.69 -5.26
CA SER A 95 6.17 -10.19 -6.05
C SER A 95 7.41 -9.94 -5.19
N ASP A 96 7.27 -9.17 -4.11
CA ASP A 96 8.39 -8.56 -3.39
C ASP A 96 8.95 -9.47 -2.29
N TYR A 97 8.16 -10.45 -1.85
CA TYR A 97 8.57 -11.39 -0.82
C TYR A 97 8.72 -12.81 -1.38
N PHE A 98 7.67 -13.39 -1.94
CA PHE A 98 7.74 -14.80 -2.36
C PHE A 98 8.60 -15.00 -3.61
N LEU A 99 8.34 -14.26 -4.69
CA LEU A 99 9.05 -14.45 -5.96
C LEU A 99 10.51 -14.01 -5.91
N THR A 100 10.81 -12.89 -5.27
CA THR A 100 12.17 -12.33 -5.21
C THR A 100 13.01 -12.94 -4.07
N GLN A 101 12.42 -13.24 -2.91
CA GLN A 101 13.18 -13.66 -1.72
C GLN A 101 13.07 -15.15 -1.44
N ARG A 102 11.91 -15.79 -1.64
CA ARG A 102 11.67 -17.20 -1.27
C ARG A 102 11.93 -18.19 -2.41
N VAL A 103 11.51 -17.88 -3.63
CA VAL A 103 11.72 -18.75 -4.80
C VAL A 103 13.16 -18.63 -5.27
N LYS A 104 13.88 -19.77 -5.37
CA LYS A 104 15.27 -19.82 -5.84
C LYS A 104 15.36 -20.57 -7.15
N THR A 105 16.16 -20.05 -8.08
CA THR A 105 16.35 -20.65 -9.42
C THR A 105 16.97 -22.05 -9.38
N SER A 106 17.67 -22.40 -8.29
CA SER A 106 18.28 -23.72 -8.09
C SER A 106 17.31 -24.80 -7.58
N GLN A 107 16.06 -24.43 -7.24
CA GLN A 107 15.06 -25.39 -6.76
C GLN A 107 14.57 -26.30 -7.90
N LYS A 108 14.41 -27.60 -7.61
CA LYS A 108 13.90 -28.58 -8.59
C LYS A 108 12.48 -28.24 -9.07
N ASP A 109 11.67 -27.64 -8.20
CA ASP A 109 10.29 -27.25 -8.46
C ASP A 109 10.14 -25.76 -8.85
N TYR A 110 11.22 -25.10 -9.27
CA TYR A 110 11.24 -23.66 -9.58
C TYR A 110 10.09 -23.23 -10.52
N VAL A 111 9.92 -23.93 -11.64
CA VAL A 111 8.87 -23.62 -12.63
C VAL A 111 7.46 -23.79 -12.05
N GLU A 112 7.24 -24.82 -11.23
CA GLU A 112 5.95 -25.05 -10.58
C GLU A 112 5.64 -23.95 -9.58
N ARG A 113 6.63 -23.55 -8.75
CA ARG A 113 6.49 -22.43 -7.82
C ARG A 113 6.15 -21.13 -8.53
N LEU A 114 6.86 -20.80 -9.61
CA LEU A 114 6.56 -19.60 -10.40
C LEU A 114 5.11 -19.60 -10.89
N LYS A 115 4.64 -20.70 -11.48
CA LYS A 115 3.27 -20.81 -11.99
C LYS A 115 2.23 -20.62 -10.89
N LYS A 116 2.44 -21.25 -9.72
CA LYS A 116 1.50 -21.15 -8.59
C LYS A 116 1.44 -19.73 -8.03
N HIS A 117 2.59 -19.09 -7.79
CA HIS A 117 2.61 -17.71 -7.30
C HIS A 117 1.99 -16.74 -8.30
N HIS A 118 2.31 -16.87 -9.59
CA HIS A 118 1.67 -16.08 -10.64
C HIS A 118 0.14 -16.29 -10.67
N SER A 119 -0.35 -17.53 -10.52
CA SER A 119 -1.80 -17.77 -10.47
C SER A 119 -2.50 -17.07 -9.31
N VAL A 120 -1.83 -16.93 -8.16
CA VAL A 120 -2.36 -16.14 -7.03
C VAL A 120 -2.44 -14.66 -7.39
N MET A 121 -1.44 -14.10 -8.07
CA MET A 121 -1.47 -12.69 -8.50
C MET A 121 -2.59 -12.41 -9.51
N ILE A 122 -2.85 -13.34 -10.43
CA ILE A 122 -3.94 -13.20 -11.42
C ILE A 122 -5.32 -13.31 -10.77
N ALA A 123 -5.42 -14.02 -9.65
CA ALA A 123 -6.67 -14.23 -8.92
C ALA A 123 -6.94 -13.19 -7.83
N ALA A 124 -5.97 -12.31 -7.53
CA ALA A 124 -6.11 -11.22 -6.56
C ALA A 124 -7.07 -10.14 -7.08
#